data_AF-A0A2V7D2E6-F1
#
_entry.id   AF-A0A2V7D2E6-F1
#
_cell.length_a   1.000
_cell.length_b   1.000
_cell.length_c   1.000
_cell.angle_alpha   90.00
_cell.angle_beta   90.00
_cell.angle_gamma   90.00
#
_symmetry.space_group_name_H-M   'P 1'
#
loop_
_entity.id
_entity.type
_entity.pdbx_description
1 polymer ?
#
loop_
_entity_poly.entity_id
_entity_poly.type
_entity_poly.pdbx_seq_one_letter_code
_entity_poly.pdbx_strand_id
1 'polypeptide(L)'
;MRKIDGEQVLMRKGVAGFGANSVIHTANILRLSEDLPLVIEVVDTKEHLEAVLPEVARLMQGGLITMETVRVRRYAPDAKG
;
A
#
# COMPACT_ATOMS: atom_id res chain seq x y z
N MET A 1 -1.93 -15.24 0.68
CA MET A 1 -1.66 -13.90 0.10
C MET A 1 -0.92 -14.12 -1.20
N ARG A 2 -1.54 -13.85 -2.36
CA ARG A 2 -0.89 -14.00 -3.67
C ARG A 2 0.21 -12.93 -3.80
N LYS A 3 1.38 -13.35 -4.29
CA LYS A 3 2.48 -12.46 -4.64
C LYS A 3 1.95 -11.54 -5.76
N ILE A 4 1.98 -10.24 -5.55
CA ILE A 4 1.82 -9.28 -6.64
C ILE A 4 3.20 -9.20 -7.28
N ASP A 5 3.31 -9.46 -8.58
CA ASP A 5 4.58 -9.55 -9.32
C ASP A 5 5.22 -8.17 -9.56
N GLY A 6 5.13 -7.26 -8.60
CA GLY A 6 5.68 -5.90 -8.67
C GLY A 6 7.19 -5.90 -8.50
N GLU A 7 7.90 -5.17 -9.36
CA GLU A 7 9.37 -5.03 -9.29
C GLU A 7 9.86 -4.62 -7.90
N GLN A 8 9.09 -3.77 -7.18
CA GLN A 8 9.24 -3.56 -5.73
C GLN A 8 7.90 -3.29 -5.02
N VAL A 9 7.75 -3.86 -3.82
CA VAL A 9 6.60 -3.64 -2.92
C VAL A 9 7.10 -3.23 -1.55
N LEU A 10 6.61 -2.10 -1.05
CA LEU A 10 6.87 -1.61 0.31
C LEU A 10 5.59 -1.60 1.12
N MET A 11 5.65 -2.16 2.33
CA MET A 11 4.54 -2.16 3.29
C MET A 11 4.92 -1.35 4.52
N ARG A 12 4.09 -0.37 4.87
CA ARG A 12 4.27 0.48 6.06
C ARG A 12 3.02 0.43 6.93
N LYS A 13 3.18 0.11 8.21
CA LYS A 13 2.12 0.23 9.21
C LYS A 13 2.25 1.59 9.89
N GLY A 14 1.24 2.44 9.72
CA GLY A 14 1.18 3.74 10.38
C GLY A 14 0.89 3.61 11.87
N VAL A 15 1.20 4.66 12.62
CA VAL A 15 0.95 4.72 14.07
C VAL A 15 -0.42 5.34 14.42
N ALA A 16 -1.05 6.01 13.45
CA ALA A 16 -2.40 6.58 13.50
C ALA A 16 -2.87 6.90 12.07
N GLY A 17 -4.18 7.05 11.84
CA GLY A 17 -4.74 7.45 10.54
C GLY A 17 -6.14 8.05 10.64
N PHE A 18 -6.51 8.90 9.67
CA PHE A 18 -7.83 9.50 9.54
C PHE A 18 -8.38 9.16 8.14
N GLY A 19 -9.56 8.56 8.06
CA GLY A 19 -10.15 8.07 6.80
C GLY A 19 -11.48 8.75 6.44
N ALA A 20 -12.01 8.45 5.25
CA ALA A 20 -13.21 9.05 4.66
C ALA A 20 -14.51 8.89 5.49
N ASN A 21 -14.54 7.98 6.46
CA ASN A 21 -15.68 7.76 7.36
C ASN A 21 -15.57 8.52 8.70
N SER A 22 -14.59 9.42 8.87
CA SER A 22 -14.40 10.24 10.08
C SER A 22 -14.53 9.48 11.42
N VAL A 23 -14.13 8.21 11.44
CA VAL A 23 -13.91 7.51 12.70
C VAL A 23 -12.47 7.82 13.09
N ILE A 24 -12.31 8.72 14.06
CA ILE A 24 -11.13 8.62 14.93
C ILE A 24 -11.28 7.25 15.58
N HIS A 25 -10.49 6.27 15.17
CA HIS A 25 -10.25 5.10 16.00
C HIS A 25 -9.41 5.58 17.20
N THR A 26 -10.02 6.37 18.09
CA THR A 26 -9.45 6.63 19.40
C THR A 26 -9.55 5.31 20.12
N ALA A 27 -8.39 4.80 20.52
CA ALA A 27 -8.35 3.69 21.43
C ALA A 27 -9.14 4.08 22.69
N ASN A 28 -10.35 3.55 22.82
CA ASN A 28 -10.72 2.98 24.09
C ASN A 28 -9.55 2.06 24.44
N ILE A 29 -8.96 2.29 25.61
CA ILE A 29 -7.65 1.90 26.15
C ILE A 29 -7.21 0.42 25.94
N LEU A 30 -8.01 -0.40 25.27
CA LEU A 30 -7.84 -1.82 25.00
C LEU A 30 -7.76 -2.22 23.50
N ARG A 31 -7.77 -1.28 22.53
CA ARG A 31 -7.77 -1.59 21.06
C ARG A 31 -6.59 -1.01 20.26
N LEU A 32 -5.51 -0.64 20.92
CA LEU A 32 -4.37 0.11 20.34
C LEU A 32 -3.60 -0.58 19.19
N SER A 33 -3.89 -1.82 18.81
CA SER A 33 -3.04 -2.56 17.84
C SER A 33 -3.72 -3.06 16.55
N GLU A 34 -5.06 -3.00 16.46
CA GLU A 34 -5.79 -3.79 15.46
C GLU A 34 -6.20 -3.01 14.19
N ASP A 35 -6.45 -1.69 14.28
CA ASP A 35 -6.94 -0.88 13.14
C ASP A 35 -5.92 0.17 12.65
N LEU A 36 -4.62 -0.08 12.84
CA LEU A 36 -3.58 0.84 12.38
C LEU A 36 -3.51 0.85 10.84
N PRO A 37 -3.42 2.03 10.19
CA PRO A 37 -3.47 2.12 8.74
C PRO A 37 -2.29 1.39 8.11
N LEU A 38 -2.58 0.56 7.10
CA LEU A 38 -1.58 -0.10 6.28
C LEU A 38 -1.46 0.66 4.95
N VAL A 39 -0.24 1.12 4.64
CA VAL A 39 0.09 1.73 3.35
C VAL A 39 0.91 0.71 2.57
N ILE A 40 0.46 0.39 1.35
CA ILE A 40 1.18 -0.45 0.40
C ILE A 40 1.60 0.46 -0.77
N GLU A 41 2.90 0.60 -0.96
CA GLU A 41 3.49 1.32 -2.09
C GLU A 41 4.05 0.30 -3.07
N VAL A 42 3.69 0.44 -4.34
CA VAL A 42 4.19 -0.40 -5.44
C VAL A 42 4.77 0.52 -6.50
N VAL A 43 5.99 0.23 -6.93
CA VAL A 43 6.66 0.96 -8.01
C VAL A 43 6.90 -0.01 -9.15
N ASP A 44 6.32 0.29 -10.31
CA ASP A 44 6.43 -0.52 -11.51
C ASP A 44 6.13 0.33 -12.77
N THR A 45 6.18 -0.32 -13.92
CA THR A 45 5.67 0.17 -15.20
C THR A 45 4.18 0.48 -15.13
N LYS A 46 3.75 1.47 -15.93
CA LYS A 46 2.36 1.88 -15.99
C LYS A 46 1.46 0.74 -16.45
N GLU A 47 1.90 0.00 -17.45
CA GLU A 47 1.16 -1.11 -18.06
C GLU A 47 0.91 -2.22 -17.04
N HIS A 48 1.90 -2.55 -16.21
CA HIS A 48 1.74 -3.55 -15.17
C HIS A 48 0.78 -3.06 -14.07
N LEU A 49 0.92 -1.82 -13.62
CA LEU A 49 0.01 -1.23 -12.62
C LEU A 49 -1.44 -1.20 -13.12
N GLU A 50 -1.68 -0.83 -14.38
CA GLU A 50 -3.02 -0.84 -14.98
C GLU A 50 -3.61 -2.26 -15.09
N ALA A 51 -2.78 -3.28 -15.33
CA ALA A 51 -3.24 -4.67 -15.39
C ALA A 51 -3.69 -5.22 -14.02
N VAL A 52 -3.01 -4.84 -12.93
CA VAL A 52 -3.32 -5.36 -11.58
C VAL A 52 -4.37 -4.53 -10.84
N LEU A 53 -4.51 -3.24 -11.18
CA LEU A 53 -5.40 -2.31 -10.47
C LEU A 53 -6.88 -2.78 -10.40
N PRO A 54 -7.48 -3.39 -11.44
CA PRO A 54 -8.85 -3.91 -11.35
C PRO A 54 -9.02 -5.00 -10.28
N GLU A 55 -8.04 -5.89 -10.13
CA GLU A 55 -8.09 -6.93 -9.10
C GLU A 55 -7.92 -6.32 -7.70
N VAL A 56 -7.00 -5.37 -7.54
CA VAL A 56 -6.79 -4.63 -6.28
C VAL A 56 -8.06 -3.88 -5.89
N ALA A 57 -8.66 -3.13 -6.82
CA ALA A 57 -9.90 -2.39 -6.59
C ALA A 57 -11.07 -3.31 -6.20
N ARG A 58 -11.16 -4.51 -6.80
CA ARG A 58 -12.18 -5.52 -6.44
C ARG A 58 -11.97 -6.08 -5.02
N LEU A 59 -10.73 -6.18 -4.56
CA LEU A 59 -10.40 -6.68 -3.22
C LEU A 59 -10.57 -5.61 -2.14
N MET A 60 -10.49 -4.34 -2.49
CA MET A 60 -10.67 -3.24 -1.55
C MET A 60 -12.14 -3.04 -1.19
N GLN A 61 -12.48 -3.26 0.09
CA GLN A 61 -13.80 -2.94 0.63
C GLN A 61 -13.98 -1.44 0.95
N GLY A 62 -12.88 -0.66 0.88
CA GLY A 62 -12.81 0.77 1.14
C GLY A 62 -11.36 1.22 1.23
N GLY A 63 -11.13 2.54 1.29
CA GLY A 63 -9.80 3.14 1.40
C GLY A 63 -9.49 4.11 0.26
N LEU A 64 -8.21 4.36 0.04
CA LEU A 64 -7.70 5.27 -0.97
C LEU A 64 -6.65 4.56 -1.81
N ILE A 65 -6.75 4.68 -3.13
CA ILE A 65 -5.69 4.32 -4.06
C ILE A 65 -5.21 5.63 -4.69
N THR A 66 -3.90 5.86 -4.66
CA THR A 66 -3.26 6.97 -5.36
C THR A 66 -2.32 6.41 -6.43
N MET A 67 -2.08 7.22 -7.47
CA MET A 67 -1.13 6.91 -8.53
C MET A 67 -0.23 8.11 -8.74
N GLU A 68 1.08 7.90 -8.65
CA GLU A 68 2.07 8.97 -8.81
C GLU A 68 3.18 8.53 -9.76
N THR A 69 3.57 9.43 -10.66
CA THR A 69 4.71 9.19 -11.56
C THR A 69 6.02 9.38 -10.81
N VAL A 70 6.83 8.33 -10.72
CA VAL A 70 8.17 8.38 -10.14
C VAL A 70 9.26 8.27 -11.21
N ARG A 71 10.46 8.79 -10.92
CA ARG A 71 11.65 8.59 -11.76
C ARG A 71 12.65 7.71 -11.04
N VAL A 72 12.80 6.47 -11.48
CA VAL A 72 13.76 5.54 -10.93
C VAL A 72 15.17 5.92 -11.40
N ARG A 73 16.01 6.40 -10.48
CA ARG A 73 17.41 6.78 -10.79
C ARG A 73 18.37 5.61 -10.79
N ARG A 74 18.09 4.58 -10.00
CA ARG A 74 18.87 3.35 -9.91
C ARG A 74 17.95 2.21 -9.50
N TYR A 75 18.04 1.12 -10.24
CA TYR A 75 17.39 -0.15 -9.91
C TYR A 75 18.41 -1.25 -10.22
N ALA A 76 18.91 -1.88 -9.17
CA ALA A 76 19.91 -2.93 -9.26
C ALA A 76 19.72 -3.86 -8.05
N PRO A 77 19.96 -5.17 -8.21
CA PRO A 77 20.03 -6.06 -7.06
C PRO A 77 21.14 -5.62 -6.12
N ASP A 78 21.02 -6.00 -4.85
CA ASP A 78 22.09 -5.83 -3.88
C ASP A 78 23.36 -6.52 -4.38
N ALA A 79 24.54 -5.98 -4.04
CA ALA A 79 25.83 -6.57 -4.43
C ALA A 79 26.08 -7.99 -3.86
N LYS A 80 25.11 -8.55 -3.13
CA LYS A 80 25.04 -9.95 -2.74
C LYS A 80 23.89 -10.61 -3.50
N GLY A 81 24.12 -10.89 -4.77
CA GLY A 81 23.22 -11.61 -5.68
C GLY A 81 23.94 -11.92 -6.97
#